data_AF-A0A936UA82-F1
#
_entry.id   AF-A0A936UA82-F1
#
_cell.length_a   1.000
_cell.length_b   1.000
_cell.length_c   1.000
_cell.angle_alpha   90.00
_cell.angle_beta   90.00
_cell.angle_gamma   90.00
#
_symmetry.space_group_name_H-M   'P 1'
#
loop_
_entity.id
_entity.type
_entity.pdbx_description
1 polymer ?
#
loop_
_entity_poly.entity_id
_entity_poly.type
_entity_poly.pdbx_seq_one_letter_code
_entity_poly.pdbx_strand_id
1 'polypeptide(L)'
;MTKQEAAEILGIPVTATAEEVRRRYQEVFSDFQIRLTNAPTAQLRKTYQGSLRDFQLACEVLAPGVIADSGVEDLPTAQPSAPVVQPPRTTAQASRRPSHPPPVPEPGTSGGLPKSTIILSVILTVLVAAIASTVVNDRGKPTPVAGGQWVPPTVPASRAFLLIYADAPCRVEVNGEEKGQAGEGGPLKVGAELGQNVVKATSLDAGGAWQKVVEVKGFGQVVVNVELAKDIAERKQAAAQAVAAQRQHAIAAQQLELAQQRGYWTDPSTGLMWAMTDNGSDVDWKEADSYCRAFGVGGYSDWRLAKIGELEGLYDASRGVDYRIKWPLTVTACCPWSSSIDVTSSEWAVSFFDFRVGKRYRSPLDLAHYTPRALCVRRSGG
;
A
#
# COMPACT_ATOMS: atom_id res chain seq x y z
N MET A 1 -11.44 -18.02 -20.02
CA MET A 1 -11.93 -16.68 -19.73
C MET A 1 -12.42 -16.05 -21.03
N THR A 2 -13.69 -15.66 -21.10
CA THR A 2 -14.28 -14.94 -22.23
C THR A 2 -14.07 -13.43 -22.07
N LYS A 3 -14.27 -12.63 -23.14
CA LYS A 3 -14.25 -11.15 -23.02
C LYS A 3 -15.31 -10.62 -22.06
N GLN A 4 -16.44 -11.31 -21.92
CA GLN A 4 -17.51 -10.94 -20.97
C GLN A 4 -17.05 -11.15 -19.52
N GLU A 5 -16.46 -12.32 -19.23
CA GLU A 5 -15.91 -12.64 -17.90
C GLU A 5 -14.74 -11.73 -17.52
N ALA A 6 -13.86 -11.42 -18.48
CA ALA A 6 -12.73 -10.50 -18.26
C ALA A 6 -13.19 -9.07 -17.93
N ALA A 7 -14.23 -8.59 -18.64
CA ALA A 7 -14.85 -7.28 -18.39
C ALA A 7 -15.49 -7.21 -16.99
N GLU A 8 -16.16 -8.28 -16.55
CA GLU A 8 -16.72 -8.39 -15.20
C GLU A 8 -15.62 -8.42 -14.13
N ILE A 9 -14.53 -9.17 -14.33
CA ILE A 9 -13.39 -9.25 -13.41
C ILE A 9 -12.72 -7.89 -13.17
N LEU A 10 -12.56 -7.07 -14.21
CA LEU A 10 -11.99 -5.71 -14.08
C LEU A 10 -13.04 -4.65 -13.70
N GLY A 11 -14.34 -4.93 -13.87
CA GLY A 11 -15.43 -3.98 -13.63
C GLY A 11 -15.52 -2.87 -14.67
N ILE A 12 -15.28 -3.19 -15.94
CA ILE A 12 -15.29 -2.27 -17.09
C ILE A 12 -16.13 -2.82 -18.24
N PRO A 13 -16.69 -2.01 -19.15
CA PRO A 13 -17.44 -2.53 -20.29
C PRO A 13 -16.54 -3.31 -21.26
N VAL A 14 -17.10 -4.31 -21.96
CA VAL A 14 -16.39 -5.11 -22.99
C VAL A 14 -15.86 -4.24 -24.15
N THR A 15 -16.41 -3.04 -24.33
CA THR A 15 -16.01 -2.04 -25.32
C THR A 15 -14.97 -1.04 -24.81
N ALA A 16 -14.41 -1.23 -23.61
CA ALA A 16 -13.39 -0.34 -23.04
C ALA A 16 -12.14 -0.27 -23.92
N THR A 17 -11.54 0.92 -23.99
CA THR A 17 -10.29 1.15 -24.72
C THR A 17 -9.09 0.55 -23.98
N ALA A 18 -8.00 0.31 -24.71
CA ALA A 18 -6.74 -0.18 -24.13
C ALA A 18 -6.23 0.69 -22.96
N GLU A 19 -6.44 2.01 -23.04
CA GLU A 19 -6.05 2.96 -21.98
C GLU A 19 -6.91 2.81 -20.72
N GLU A 20 -8.21 2.56 -20.88
CA GLU A 20 -9.13 2.31 -19.76
C GLU A 20 -8.85 0.97 -19.09
N VAL A 21 -8.53 -0.07 -19.88
CA VAL A 21 -8.05 -1.37 -19.36
C VAL A 21 -6.76 -1.18 -18.58
N ARG A 22 -5.77 -0.45 -19.12
CA ARG A 22 -4.49 -0.15 -18.46
C ARG A 22 -4.67 0.58 -17.13
N ARG A 23 -5.42 1.69 -17.12
CA ARG A 23 -5.72 2.47 -15.90
C ARG A 23 -6.39 1.60 -14.85
N ARG A 24 -7.41 0.82 -15.24
CA ARG A 24 -8.13 -0.04 -14.32
C ARG A 24 -7.25 -1.13 -13.72
N TYR A 25 -6.38 -1.73 -14.55
CA TYR A 25 -5.39 -2.70 -14.09
C TYR A 25 -4.45 -2.11 -13.04
N GLN A 26 -3.90 -0.91 -13.28
CA GLN A 26 -3.00 -0.23 -12.35
C GLN A 26 -3.67 0.06 -10.98
N GLU A 27 -4.94 0.47 -10.97
CA GLU A 27 -5.73 0.66 -9.75
C GLU A 27 -5.88 -0.63 -8.94
N VAL A 28 -6.38 -1.71 -9.56
CA VAL A 28 -6.63 -2.97 -8.85
C VAL A 28 -5.33 -3.66 -8.44
N PHE A 29 -4.28 -3.55 -9.24
CA PHE A 29 -2.95 -4.06 -8.94
C PHE A 29 -2.36 -3.37 -7.70
N SER A 30 -2.44 -2.03 -7.64
CA SER A 30 -1.95 -1.24 -6.50
C SER A 30 -2.69 -1.58 -5.19
N ASP A 31 -4.03 -1.64 -5.23
CA ASP A 31 -4.84 -2.03 -4.07
C ASP A 31 -4.54 -3.46 -3.61
N PHE A 32 -4.43 -4.42 -4.53
CA PHE A 32 -4.10 -5.80 -4.18
C PHE A 32 -2.65 -5.99 -3.71
N GLN A 33 -1.68 -5.18 -4.14
CA GLN A 33 -0.34 -5.16 -3.55
C GLN A 33 -0.35 -4.68 -2.09
N ILE A 34 -1.15 -3.65 -1.77
CA ILE A 34 -1.34 -3.18 -0.39
C ILE A 34 -2.00 -4.28 0.46
N ARG A 35 -3.03 -4.94 -0.06
CA ARG A 35 -3.70 -6.07 0.63
C ARG A 35 -2.78 -7.28 0.81
N LEU A 36 -1.95 -7.60 -0.18
CA LEU A 36 -0.97 -8.69 -0.10
C LEU A 36 0.07 -8.45 1.00
N THR A 37 0.57 -7.22 1.08
CA THR A 37 1.53 -6.75 2.08
C THR A 37 0.94 -6.88 3.49
N ASN A 38 -0.32 -6.49 3.66
CA ASN A 38 -1.02 -6.51 4.95
C ASN A 38 -1.78 -7.83 5.24
N ALA A 39 -1.61 -8.89 4.43
CA ALA A 39 -2.37 -10.13 4.58
C ALA A 39 -1.94 -10.91 5.86
N PRO A 40 -2.81 -11.06 6.88
CA PRO A 40 -2.45 -11.66 8.17
C PRO A 40 -2.35 -13.19 8.13
N THR A 41 -2.81 -13.85 7.06
CA THR A 41 -2.77 -15.32 6.92
C THR A 41 -2.28 -15.75 5.55
N ALA A 42 -1.61 -16.91 5.50
CA ALA A 42 -1.14 -17.51 4.25
C ALA A 42 -2.28 -17.81 3.26
N GLN A 43 -3.46 -18.20 3.77
CA GLN A 43 -4.64 -18.46 2.94
C GLN A 43 -5.14 -17.17 2.27
N LEU A 44 -5.21 -16.05 3.00
CA LEU A 44 -5.64 -14.78 2.43
C LEU A 44 -4.63 -14.25 1.39
N ARG A 45 -3.32 -14.43 1.66
CA ARG A 45 -2.27 -14.14 0.69
C ARG A 45 -2.43 -14.95 -0.60
N LYS A 46 -2.73 -16.25 -0.49
CA LYS A 46 -3.01 -17.13 -1.64
C LYS A 46 -4.24 -16.67 -2.42
N THR A 47 -5.30 -16.20 -1.75
CA THR A 47 -6.47 -15.60 -2.40
C THR A 47 -6.09 -14.36 -3.20
N TYR A 48 -5.37 -13.41 -2.61
CA TYR A 48 -4.95 -12.18 -3.31
C TYR A 48 -4.00 -12.45 -4.49
N GLN A 49 -3.12 -13.45 -4.38
CA GLN A 49 -2.30 -13.94 -5.49
C GLN A 49 -3.10 -14.67 -6.58
N GLY A 50 -4.28 -15.20 -6.26
CA GLY A 50 -5.24 -15.71 -7.24
C GLY A 50 -5.84 -14.56 -8.02
N SER A 51 -6.47 -13.61 -7.30
CA SER A 51 -7.11 -12.44 -7.90
C SER A 51 -6.17 -11.61 -8.79
N LEU A 52 -4.90 -11.42 -8.39
CA LEU A 52 -3.91 -10.74 -9.24
C LEU A 52 -3.67 -11.44 -10.58
N ARG A 53 -3.64 -12.78 -10.60
CA ARG A 53 -3.53 -13.56 -11.85
C ARG A 53 -4.81 -13.51 -12.68
N ASP A 54 -5.97 -13.51 -12.02
CA ASP A 54 -7.26 -13.35 -12.70
C ASP A 54 -7.37 -11.96 -13.37
N PHE A 55 -6.91 -10.89 -12.70
CA PHE A 55 -6.83 -9.54 -13.29
C PHE A 55 -5.85 -9.46 -14.47
N GLN A 56 -4.67 -10.09 -14.36
CA GLN A 56 -3.69 -10.17 -15.47
C GLN A 56 -4.30 -10.86 -16.69
N LEU A 57 -4.91 -12.03 -16.50
CA LEU A 57 -5.55 -12.79 -17.57
C LEU A 57 -6.74 -12.03 -18.18
N ALA A 58 -7.51 -11.30 -17.38
CA ALA A 58 -8.60 -10.46 -17.86
C ALA A 58 -8.11 -9.30 -18.73
N CYS A 59 -7.00 -8.65 -18.37
CA CYS A 59 -6.39 -7.60 -19.18
C CYS A 59 -5.92 -8.13 -20.53
N GLU A 60 -5.21 -9.26 -20.54
CA GLU A 60 -4.70 -9.85 -21.77
C GLU A 60 -5.83 -10.32 -22.72
N VAL A 61 -6.97 -10.76 -22.18
CA VAL A 61 -8.16 -11.11 -22.96
C VAL A 61 -8.86 -9.89 -23.57
N LEU A 62 -8.85 -8.74 -22.90
CA LEU A 62 -9.52 -7.52 -23.36
C LEU A 62 -8.64 -6.68 -24.30
N ALA A 63 -7.38 -6.47 -23.92
CA ALA A 63 -6.40 -5.67 -24.64
C ALA A 63 -5.00 -6.33 -24.56
N PRO A 64 -4.71 -7.30 -25.46
CA PRO A 64 -3.45 -8.03 -25.47
C PRO A 64 -2.21 -7.11 -25.51
N GLY A 65 -1.18 -7.45 -24.75
CA GLY A 65 0.11 -6.73 -24.76
C GLY A 65 0.12 -5.36 -24.06
N VAL A 66 -1.02 -4.86 -23.56
CA VAL A 66 -1.12 -3.55 -22.87
C VAL A 66 -0.32 -3.51 -21.56
N ILE A 67 -0.10 -4.67 -20.93
CA ILE A 67 0.73 -4.80 -19.72
C ILE A 67 2.23 -4.84 -20.08
N ALA A 68 2.62 -5.49 -21.19
CA ALA A 68 4.02 -5.61 -21.60
C ALA A 68 4.67 -4.23 -21.89
N ASP A 69 3.89 -3.30 -22.46
CA ASP A 69 4.30 -1.90 -22.72
C ASP A 69 4.45 -1.04 -21.44
N SER A 70 4.18 -1.61 -20.26
CA SER A 70 4.25 -0.90 -18.95
C SER A 70 5.44 -1.31 -18.06
N GLY A 71 6.38 -2.10 -18.58
CA GLY A 71 7.63 -2.41 -17.88
C GLY A 71 7.49 -3.36 -16.68
N VAL A 72 6.45 -4.21 -16.69
CA VAL A 72 6.27 -5.29 -15.71
C VAL A 72 6.51 -6.61 -16.44
N GLU A 73 7.76 -7.10 -16.43
CA GLU A 73 8.14 -8.36 -17.08
C GLU A 73 7.45 -9.60 -16.48
N ASP A 74 7.27 -10.62 -17.32
CA ASP A 74 6.47 -11.80 -17.08
C ASP A 74 6.88 -12.66 -15.87
N LEU A 75 5.88 -13.26 -15.22
CA LEU A 75 6.06 -14.40 -14.34
C LEU A 75 6.45 -15.64 -15.19
N PRO A 76 7.65 -16.22 -15.03
CA PRO A 76 8.10 -17.32 -15.87
C PRO A 76 7.29 -18.60 -15.60
N THR A 77 6.38 -18.94 -16.51
CA THR A 77 5.65 -20.20 -16.48
C THR A 77 6.54 -21.31 -17.04
N ALA A 78 7.07 -22.16 -16.16
CA ALA A 78 7.93 -23.27 -16.55
C ALA A 78 7.15 -24.34 -17.33
N GLN A 79 7.47 -24.52 -18.62
CA GLN A 79 7.23 -25.75 -19.37
C GLN A 79 8.54 -26.32 -19.93
N PRO A 80 8.83 -27.63 -19.75
CA PRO A 80 10.08 -28.22 -20.20
C PRO A 80 10.05 -28.51 -21.70
N SER A 81 10.93 -27.85 -22.47
CA SER A 81 11.23 -28.25 -23.85
C SER A 81 12.26 -29.38 -23.86
N ALA A 82 12.00 -30.44 -24.64
CA ALA A 82 12.82 -31.64 -24.66
C ALA A 82 14.21 -31.42 -25.32
N PRO A 83 15.27 -32.12 -24.88
CA PRO A 83 16.61 -31.96 -25.41
C PRO A 83 16.78 -32.56 -26.81
N VAL A 84 17.45 -31.82 -27.70
CA VAL A 84 17.88 -32.30 -29.02
C VAL A 84 19.09 -33.23 -28.88
N VAL A 85 19.07 -34.35 -29.62
CA VAL A 85 20.08 -35.42 -29.58
C VAL A 85 21.29 -35.10 -30.46
N GLN A 86 22.50 -35.34 -29.94
CA GLN A 86 23.72 -35.55 -30.75
C GLN A 86 24.59 -36.71 -30.18
N PRO A 87 25.46 -37.35 -31.01
CA PRO A 87 25.88 -38.75 -30.82
C PRO A 87 27.22 -38.93 -30.04
N PRO A 88 27.65 -40.17 -29.70
CA PRO A 88 28.41 -40.43 -28.47
C PRO A 88 29.93 -40.46 -28.61
N ARG A 89 30.62 -40.36 -27.46
CA ARG A 89 31.95 -40.92 -27.21
C ARG A 89 31.92 -41.89 -26.03
N THR A 90 32.95 -42.73 -25.96
CA THR A 90 32.78 -44.15 -25.62
C THR A 90 33.34 -44.55 -24.25
N THR A 91 32.59 -45.40 -23.53
CA THR A 91 33.05 -46.42 -22.54
C THR A 91 33.99 -46.05 -21.38
N ALA A 92 33.50 -46.24 -20.14
CA ALA A 92 34.08 -47.20 -19.19
C ALA A 92 33.03 -47.70 -18.16
N GLN A 93 33.21 -48.93 -17.67
CA GLN A 93 32.32 -49.71 -16.76
C GLN A 93 32.07 -49.00 -15.41
N ALA A 94 30.88 -48.98 -14.78
CA ALA A 94 29.86 -50.00 -14.47
C ALA A 94 30.09 -50.78 -13.15
N SER A 95 29.24 -50.53 -12.14
CA SER A 95 28.94 -51.48 -11.04
C SER A 95 27.53 -51.28 -10.46
N ARG A 96 26.98 -52.32 -9.81
CA ARG A 96 25.59 -52.47 -9.30
C ARG A 96 25.65 -52.77 -7.78
N ARG A 97 24.61 -52.69 -6.93
CA ARG A 97 23.12 -52.54 -6.94
C ARG A 97 22.75 -52.06 -5.49
N PRO A 98 21.48 -52.04 -4.98
CA PRO A 98 20.14 -52.02 -5.57
C PRO A 98 19.19 -50.92 -4.98
N SER A 99 17.94 -50.95 -5.47
CA SER A 99 16.76 -50.11 -5.18
C SER A 99 16.08 -50.29 -3.80
N HIS A 100 15.36 -49.26 -3.35
CA HIS A 100 14.16 -49.37 -2.51
C HIS A 100 13.00 -48.48 -3.06
N PRO A 101 11.72 -48.87 -2.90
CA PRO A 101 10.56 -48.20 -3.51
C PRO A 101 9.88 -47.15 -2.58
N PRO A 102 9.01 -46.27 -3.12
CA PRO A 102 8.23 -45.31 -2.33
C PRO A 102 6.93 -45.92 -1.78
N PRO A 103 6.35 -45.36 -0.70
CA PRO A 103 5.05 -45.77 -0.17
C PRO A 103 3.85 -45.12 -0.89
N VAL A 104 2.73 -45.84 -0.87
CA VAL A 104 1.41 -45.47 -1.42
C VAL A 104 0.55 -44.72 -0.37
N PRO A 105 -0.25 -43.71 -0.74
CA PRO A 105 -1.32 -43.17 0.10
C PRO A 105 -2.71 -43.74 -0.25
N GLU A 106 -3.67 -43.68 0.69
CA GLU A 106 -5.16 -43.81 0.63
C GLU A 106 -5.64 -44.45 1.96
N PRO A 107 -6.93 -44.34 2.40
CA PRO A 107 -8.08 -43.60 1.84
C PRO A 107 -8.74 -42.62 2.85
N GLY A 108 -9.79 -41.86 2.46
CA GLY A 108 -10.44 -40.93 3.43
C GLY A 108 -11.68 -40.08 3.04
N THR A 109 -12.48 -40.50 2.05
CA THR A 109 -13.95 -40.30 1.89
C THR A 109 -14.73 -39.16 2.63
N SER A 110 -15.38 -38.31 1.81
CA SER A 110 -16.74 -37.71 1.92
C SER A 110 -17.11 -36.53 2.86
N GLY A 111 -18.21 -35.85 2.45
CA GLY A 111 -18.92 -34.77 3.15
C GLY A 111 -18.52 -33.37 2.67
N GLY A 112 -19.38 -32.49 2.17
CA GLY A 112 -20.84 -32.50 2.01
C GLY A 112 -21.37 -31.06 2.15
N LEU A 113 -22.03 -30.50 1.13
CA LEU A 113 -22.61 -29.16 1.22
C LEU A 113 -23.81 -29.11 2.18
N PRO A 114 -24.04 -27.97 2.83
CA PRO A 114 -25.40 -27.46 2.98
C PRO A 114 -25.60 -26.07 2.35
N LYS A 115 -26.79 -25.87 1.78
CA LYS A 115 -27.35 -24.56 1.38
C LYS A 115 -28.30 -24.07 2.49
N SER A 116 -28.28 -22.78 2.82
CA SER A 116 -29.33 -21.95 3.45
C SER A 116 -28.81 -20.51 3.46
N THR A 117 -29.43 -19.44 2.95
CA THR A 117 -30.85 -18.99 2.88
C THR A 117 -31.42 -18.57 4.23
N ILE A 118 -31.54 -17.24 4.44
CA ILE A 118 -32.36 -16.46 5.42
C ILE A 118 -31.90 -14.98 5.31
N ILE A 119 -32.69 -13.90 5.40
CA ILE A 119 -34.08 -13.57 5.00
C ILE A 119 -34.18 -12.02 4.90
N LEU A 120 -35.28 -11.51 4.32
CA LEU A 120 -35.69 -10.10 4.14
C LEU A 120 -35.27 -9.08 5.23
N SER A 121 -35.10 -7.81 4.80
CA SER A 121 -35.98 -6.75 5.31
C SER A 121 -36.30 -5.70 4.23
N VAL A 122 -37.54 -5.20 4.23
CA VAL A 122 -38.09 -4.16 3.34
C VAL A 122 -38.50 -3.00 4.22
N ILE A 123 -38.16 -1.76 3.84
CA ILE A 123 -38.86 -0.56 4.34
C ILE A 123 -39.22 0.34 3.15
N LEU A 124 -40.42 0.93 3.25
CA LEU A 124 -41.20 1.56 2.20
C LEU A 124 -41.70 2.93 2.69
N THR A 125 -41.81 3.91 1.77
CA THR A 125 -42.53 5.21 1.92
C THR A 125 -42.01 6.18 3.02
N VAL A 126 -42.33 7.48 3.07
CA VAL A 126 -43.48 8.27 2.58
C VAL A 126 -43.05 9.63 1.99
N LEU A 127 -43.90 10.18 1.11
CA LEU A 127 -43.79 11.43 0.37
C LEU A 127 -44.61 12.55 1.05
N VAL A 128 -44.09 13.78 1.17
CA VAL A 128 -44.91 15.01 1.36
C VAL A 128 -44.28 16.18 0.61
N ALA A 129 -45.10 16.93 -0.13
CA ALA A 129 -44.75 18.22 -0.72
C ALA A 129 -45.67 19.31 -0.16
N ALA A 130 -45.14 20.51 0.14
CA ALA A 130 -45.94 21.69 0.45
C ALA A 130 -45.18 23.00 0.18
N ILE A 131 -45.56 23.61 -0.95
CA ILE A 131 -45.68 25.05 -1.26
C ILE A 131 -45.22 26.06 -0.18
N ALA A 132 -44.37 27.01 -0.56
CA ALA A 132 -44.26 28.32 0.10
C ALA A 132 -44.28 29.44 -0.94
N SER A 133 -45.31 30.30 -0.90
CA SER A 133 -45.45 31.46 -1.79
C SER A 133 -44.55 32.62 -1.36
N THR A 134 -43.98 33.34 -2.32
CA THR A 134 -43.24 34.58 -2.06
C THR A 134 -44.19 35.74 -1.79
N VAL A 135 -43.97 36.45 -0.69
CA VAL A 135 -44.57 37.77 -0.40
C VAL A 135 -43.43 38.77 -0.23
N VAL A 136 -43.53 39.90 -0.93
CA VAL A 136 -42.59 41.04 -0.84
C VAL A 136 -43.38 42.31 -0.50
N ASN A 137 -42.82 43.11 0.42
CA ASN A 137 -43.31 44.41 0.90
C ASN A 137 -43.82 45.33 -0.22
N ASP A 138 -45.00 45.96 -0.08
CA ASP A 138 -45.36 47.07 0.84
C ASP A 138 -44.76 48.44 0.43
N ARG A 139 -45.67 49.40 0.22
CA ARG A 139 -45.46 50.85 0.16
C ARG A 139 -46.71 51.59 0.65
N GLY A 140 -46.86 51.69 1.96
CA GLY A 140 -47.98 52.34 2.62
C GLY A 140 -48.20 53.84 2.40
N LYS A 141 -49.34 54.31 2.95
CA LYS A 141 -49.71 55.67 3.40
C LYS A 141 -51.13 55.63 4.03
N PRO A 142 -51.61 56.67 4.74
CA PRO A 142 -51.50 56.80 6.19
C PRO A 142 -52.83 56.57 6.96
N THR A 143 -52.76 56.61 8.29
CA THR A 143 -53.88 56.47 9.24
C THR A 143 -54.95 57.58 9.14
N PRO A 144 -56.16 57.31 9.66
CA PRO A 144 -56.55 58.04 10.88
C PRO A 144 -57.32 57.23 11.95
N VAL A 145 -56.91 57.43 13.21
CA VAL A 145 -57.67 57.63 14.47
C VAL A 145 -58.84 56.70 14.87
N ALA A 146 -58.83 56.37 16.18
CA ALA A 146 -59.92 55.94 17.09
C ALA A 146 -59.98 54.44 17.43
N GLY A 147 -60.05 54.15 18.74
CA GLY A 147 -60.19 52.80 19.30
C GLY A 147 -59.11 52.46 20.32
N GLY A 148 -59.24 52.98 21.55
CA GLY A 148 -58.37 52.57 22.65
C GLY A 148 -58.68 51.14 23.08
N GLN A 149 -57.83 50.18 22.71
CA GLN A 149 -57.92 48.80 23.16
C GLN A 149 -56.79 48.53 24.15
N TRP A 150 -57.12 48.13 25.37
CA TRP A 150 -56.14 47.73 26.38
C TRP A 150 -55.48 46.43 25.93
N VAL A 151 -54.27 46.54 25.38
CA VAL A 151 -53.38 45.41 25.16
C VAL A 151 -52.66 45.17 26.50
N PRO A 152 -52.81 44.02 27.16
CA PRO A 152 -52.00 43.71 28.33
C PRO A 152 -50.52 43.78 27.91
N PRO A 153 -49.61 44.29 28.76
CA PRO A 153 -48.19 44.32 28.43
C PRO A 153 -47.76 42.91 28.08
N THR A 154 -47.32 42.70 26.84
CA THR A 154 -46.78 41.43 26.39
C THR A 154 -45.57 41.11 27.26
N VAL A 155 -45.76 40.20 28.22
CA VAL A 155 -44.67 39.62 29.01
C VAL A 155 -43.63 39.18 27.98
N PRO A 156 -42.41 39.76 28.00
CA PRO A 156 -41.42 39.47 26.97
C PRO A 156 -41.17 37.98 26.99
N ALA A 157 -41.47 37.30 25.88
CA ALA A 157 -41.37 35.84 25.78
C ALA A 157 -39.98 35.42 26.26
N SER A 158 -39.94 34.80 27.44
CA SER A 158 -38.72 34.65 28.23
C SER A 158 -37.70 33.81 27.44
N ARG A 159 -36.68 34.46 26.89
CA ARG A 159 -35.75 33.82 25.96
C ARG A 159 -34.72 32.98 26.71
N ALA A 160 -34.63 31.72 26.34
CA ALA A 160 -33.49 30.88 26.69
C ALA A 160 -32.31 31.19 25.75
N PHE A 161 -31.08 31.02 26.26
CA PHE A 161 -29.87 31.25 25.48
C PHE A 161 -28.84 30.14 25.72
N LEU A 162 -28.06 29.82 24.68
CA LEU A 162 -26.81 29.09 24.81
C LEU A 162 -25.66 30.09 24.97
N LEU A 163 -24.75 29.84 25.91
CA LEU A 163 -23.44 30.50 26.00
C LEU A 163 -22.39 29.50 25.54
N ILE A 164 -21.89 29.68 24.32
CA ILE A 164 -21.01 28.72 23.65
C ILE A 164 -19.57 29.22 23.79
N TYR A 165 -18.81 28.56 24.65
CA TYR A 165 -17.35 28.74 24.77
C TYR A 165 -16.66 27.70 23.89
N ALA A 166 -15.54 28.07 23.27
CA ALA A 166 -14.70 27.15 22.52
C ALA A 166 -13.24 27.33 22.94
N ASP A 167 -12.51 26.21 23.00
CA ASP A 167 -11.06 26.18 23.29
C ASP A 167 -10.19 26.50 22.05
N ALA A 168 -10.81 26.63 20.87
CA ALA A 168 -10.18 27.00 19.62
C ALA A 168 -11.15 27.72 18.67
N PRO A 169 -10.66 28.56 17.73
CA PRO A 169 -11.50 29.23 16.74
C PRO A 169 -12.33 28.25 15.89
N CYS A 170 -13.66 28.38 15.98
CA CYS A 170 -14.60 27.52 15.28
C CYS A 170 -15.86 28.25 14.80
N ARG A 171 -16.43 27.79 13.68
CA ARG A 171 -17.75 28.16 13.18
C ARG A 171 -18.80 27.33 13.89
N VAL A 172 -19.86 27.95 14.40
CA VAL A 172 -20.89 27.32 15.21
C VAL A 172 -22.23 27.29 14.48
N GLU A 173 -22.85 26.12 14.44
CA GLU A 173 -24.19 25.84 13.96
C GLU A 173 -25.07 25.42 15.15
N VAL A 174 -26.31 25.92 15.21
CA VAL A 174 -27.32 25.45 16.16
C VAL A 174 -28.59 25.08 15.39
N ASN A 175 -29.09 23.86 15.60
CA ASN A 175 -30.23 23.29 14.88
C ASN A 175 -30.07 23.29 13.34
N GLY A 176 -28.83 23.24 12.85
CA GLY A 176 -28.50 23.25 11.42
C GLY A 176 -28.35 24.65 10.79
N GLU A 177 -28.57 25.72 11.56
CA GLU A 177 -28.37 27.11 11.11
C GLU A 177 -27.07 27.68 11.68
N GLU A 178 -26.25 28.34 10.86
CA GLU A 178 -25.02 29.00 11.32
C GLU A 178 -25.34 30.20 12.22
N LYS A 179 -24.67 30.28 13.39
CA LYS A 179 -24.90 31.32 14.40
C LYS A 179 -23.71 32.25 14.61
N GLY A 180 -22.57 31.96 13.99
CA GLY A 180 -21.36 32.79 14.04
C GLY A 180 -20.11 31.97 14.35
N GLN A 181 -19.09 32.63 14.92
CA GLN A 181 -17.84 32.01 15.34
C GLN A 181 -17.67 32.12 16.86
N ALA A 182 -16.96 31.15 17.45
CA ALA A 182 -16.60 31.11 18.86
C ALA A 182 -15.10 30.82 19.02
N GLY A 183 -14.53 31.18 20.18
CA GLY A 183 -13.11 30.96 20.53
C GLY A 183 -12.32 32.24 20.75
N GLU A 184 -12.71 33.35 20.10
CA GLU A 184 -12.13 34.68 20.33
C GLU A 184 -13.16 35.61 20.99
N GLY A 185 -12.73 36.41 21.97
CA GLY A 185 -13.54 37.49 22.57
C GLY A 185 -14.60 37.08 23.61
N GLY A 186 -14.75 35.79 23.93
CA GLY A 186 -15.67 35.31 24.97
C GLY A 186 -16.73 34.32 24.44
N PRO A 187 -17.84 34.09 25.16
CA PRO A 187 -18.87 33.15 24.73
C PRO A 187 -19.71 33.71 23.58
N LEU A 188 -19.91 32.91 22.54
CA LEU A 188 -20.94 33.17 21.53
C LEU A 188 -22.32 32.95 22.16
N LYS A 189 -23.10 34.03 22.30
CA LYS A 189 -24.45 33.98 22.86
C LYS A 189 -25.49 33.77 21.76
N VAL A 190 -26.15 32.62 21.78
CA VAL A 190 -27.15 32.21 20.78
C VAL A 190 -28.52 32.06 21.46
N GLY A 191 -29.61 32.41 20.77
CA GLY A 191 -30.97 32.09 21.24
C GLY A 191 -31.24 30.57 21.17
N ALA A 192 -31.91 30.01 22.18
CA ALA A 192 -32.16 28.58 22.29
C ALA A 192 -33.66 28.26 22.27
N GLU A 193 -34.03 27.15 21.64
CA GLU A 193 -35.37 26.58 21.70
C GLU A 193 -35.56 25.78 23.01
N LEU A 194 -36.78 25.61 23.49
CA LEU A 194 -37.06 24.71 24.61
C LEU A 194 -37.01 23.25 24.13
N GLY A 195 -36.42 22.37 24.94
CA GLY A 195 -36.14 20.98 24.57
C GLY A 195 -34.73 20.79 24.03
N GLN A 196 -34.56 19.91 23.04
CA GLN A 196 -33.24 19.53 22.52
C GLN A 196 -32.76 20.49 21.44
N ASN A 197 -31.58 21.06 21.63
CA ASN A 197 -30.87 21.86 20.63
C ASN A 197 -29.60 21.11 20.21
N VAL A 198 -29.34 21.01 18.91
CA VAL A 198 -28.11 20.39 18.39
C VAL A 198 -27.09 21.48 18.14
N VAL A 199 -26.01 21.51 18.91
CA VAL A 199 -24.88 22.42 18.70
C VAL A 199 -23.79 21.66 17.95
N LYS A 200 -23.34 22.20 16.82
CA LYS A 200 -22.20 21.70 16.04
C LYS A 200 -21.18 22.81 15.88
N ALA A 201 -19.90 22.48 15.96
CA ALA A 201 -18.81 23.42 15.84
C ALA A 201 -17.73 22.83 14.91
N THR A 202 -17.22 23.64 13.97
CA THR A 202 -16.22 23.24 12.99
C THR A 202 -15.01 24.15 13.08
N SER A 203 -13.82 23.59 13.29
CA SER A 203 -12.55 24.32 13.35
C SER A 203 -12.30 25.11 12.07
N LEU A 204 -11.82 26.35 12.21
CA LEU A 204 -11.41 27.19 11.07
C LEU A 204 -10.05 26.78 10.49
N ASP A 205 -9.21 26.11 11.29
CA ASP A 205 -7.79 25.87 11.00
C ASP A 205 -7.46 24.49 10.41
N ALA A 206 -8.16 23.45 10.88
CA ALA A 206 -7.72 22.05 10.70
C ALA A 206 -8.84 21.06 10.39
N GLY A 207 -10.06 21.55 10.07
CA GLY A 207 -11.19 20.70 9.67
C GLY A 207 -11.75 19.77 10.75
N GLY A 208 -11.34 19.95 12.01
CA GLY A 208 -11.93 19.25 13.16
C GLY A 208 -13.38 19.64 13.39
N ALA A 209 -14.21 18.71 13.84
CA ALA A 209 -15.64 18.93 14.08
C ALA A 209 -16.09 18.33 15.41
N TRP A 210 -16.93 19.08 16.12
CA TRP A 210 -17.51 18.75 17.43
C TRP A 210 -19.03 18.89 17.34
N GLN A 211 -19.77 18.02 18.03
CA GLN A 211 -21.24 18.10 18.06
C GLN A 211 -21.79 17.56 19.39
N LYS A 212 -22.81 18.23 19.93
CA LYS A 212 -23.50 17.81 21.16
C LYS A 212 -24.97 18.24 21.14
N VAL A 213 -25.83 17.39 21.68
CA VAL A 213 -27.23 17.74 21.97
C VAL A 213 -27.30 18.36 23.36
N VAL A 214 -27.98 19.50 23.47
CA VAL A 214 -28.11 20.31 24.68
C VAL A 214 -29.59 20.47 25.02
N GLU A 215 -29.99 20.06 26.22
CA GLU A 215 -31.38 20.13 26.69
C GLU A 215 -31.63 21.45 27.43
N VAL A 216 -32.65 22.20 27.00
CA VAL A 216 -33.02 23.52 27.53
C VAL A 216 -34.40 23.44 28.17
N LYS A 217 -34.44 23.45 29.51
CA LYS A 217 -35.65 23.12 30.31
C LYS A 217 -36.54 24.31 30.65
N GLY A 218 -36.10 25.53 30.36
CA GLY A 218 -36.81 26.75 30.76
C GLY A 218 -35.98 27.99 30.51
N PHE A 219 -36.35 29.08 31.17
CA PHE A 219 -35.77 30.40 30.97
C PHE A 219 -34.41 30.52 31.67
N GLY A 220 -33.41 31.07 30.99
CA GLY A 220 -32.05 31.20 31.53
C GLY A 220 -30.98 31.05 30.46
N GLN A 221 -29.78 30.67 30.90
CA GLN A 221 -28.61 30.48 30.06
C GLN A 221 -28.05 29.08 30.29
N VAL A 222 -27.79 28.33 29.22
CA VAL A 222 -27.14 27.02 29.27
C VAL A 222 -25.74 27.16 28.69
N VAL A 223 -24.73 26.76 29.46
CA VAL A 223 -23.32 26.82 29.03
C VAL A 223 -22.99 25.60 28.18
N VAL A 224 -22.32 25.83 27.06
CA VAL A 224 -21.85 24.80 26.14
C VAL A 224 -20.36 24.99 25.92
N ASN A 225 -19.57 24.00 26.31
CA ASN A 225 -18.13 23.99 26.07
C ASN A 225 -17.83 23.14 24.84
N VAL A 226 -17.25 23.76 23.82
CA VAL A 226 -16.75 23.13 22.60
C VAL A 226 -15.27 22.81 22.82
N GLU A 227 -14.95 21.51 22.73
CA GLU A 227 -13.60 20.97 22.96
C GLU A 227 -13.06 20.47 21.62
N LEU A 228 -12.28 21.31 20.94
CA LEU A 228 -11.70 21.10 19.62
C LEU A 228 -10.17 21.17 19.61
N ALA A 229 -9.53 21.85 20.58
CA ALA A 229 -8.10 22.12 20.56
C ALA A 229 -7.23 20.84 20.48
N LYS A 230 -7.66 19.76 21.16
CA LYS A 230 -6.98 18.46 21.10
C LYS A 230 -7.06 17.83 19.71
N ASP A 231 -8.25 17.71 19.13
CA ASP A 231 -8.47 17.14 17.79
C ASP A 231 -7.75 17.96 16.70
N ILE A 232 -7.75 19.30 16.83
CA ILE A 232 -6.97 20.20 15.97
C ILE A 232 -5.47 19.91 16.06
N ALA A 233 -4.92 19.74 17.28
CA ALA A 233 -3.51 19.45 17.47
C ALA A 233 -3.12 18.08 16.90
N GLU A 234 -3.91 17.04 17.16
CA GLU A 234 -3.72 15.69 16.63
C GLU A 234 -3.78 15.67 15.08
N ARG A 235 -4.73 16.40 14.47
CA ARG A 235 -4.80 16.56 13.00
C ARG A 235 -3.61 17.32 12.44
N LYS A 236 -3.19 18.43 13.05
CA LYS A 236 -2.01 19.19 12.62
C LYS A 236 -0.74 18.33 12.69
N GLN A 237 -0.59 17.50 13.73
CA GLN A 237 0.52 16.54 13.86
C GLN A 237 0.45 15.43 12.80
N ALA A 238 -0.71 14.83 12.57
CA ALA A 238 -0.89 13.79 11.55
C ALA A 238 -0.61 14.32 10.13
N ALA A 239 -1.06 15.54 9.82
CA ALA A 239 -0.76 16.21 8.55
C ALA A 239 0.74 16.47 8.37
N ALA A 240 1.43 16.96 9.41
CA ALA A 240 2.88 17.16 9.38
C ALA A 240 3.65 15.84 9.18
N GLN A 241 3.22 14.76 9.84
CA GLN A 241 3.78 13.42 9.65
C GLN A 241 3.55 12.88 8.23
N ALA A 242 2.36 13.09 7.66
CA ALA A 242 2.06 12.70 6.27
C ALA A 242 2.95 13.43 5.26
N VAL A 243 3.15 14.74 5.42
CA VAL A 243 4.07 15.54 4.58
C VAL A 243 5.52 15.06 4.73
N ALA A 244 5.95 14.74 5.95
CA ALA A 244 7.29 14.20 6.19
C ALA A 244 7.50 12.83 5.52
N ALA A 245 6.51 11.93 5.60
CA ALA A 245 6.54 10.64 4.93
C ALA A 245 6.57 10.79 3.39
N GLN A 246 5.70 11.64 2.82
CA GLN A 246 5.72 11.96 1.39
C GLN A 246 7.09 12.44 0.92
N ARG A 247 7.75 13.32 1.69
CA ARG A 247 9.11 13.79 1.39
C ARG A 247 10.15 12.66 1.44
N GLN A 248 10.05 11.73 2.39
CA GLN A 248 10.93 10.56 2.45
C GLN A 248 10.72 9.63 1.25
N HIS A 249 9.47 9.38 0.84
CA HIS A 249 9.17 8.60 -0.37
C HIS A 249 9.73 9.27 -1.64
N ALA A 250 9.60 10.59 -1.78
CA ALA A 250 10.17 11.34 -2.91
C ALA A 250 11.70 11.25 -2.98
N ILE A 251 12.39 11.37 -1.84
CA ILE A 251 13.85 11.21 -1.76
C ILE A 251 14.26 9.77 -2.13
N ALA A 252 13.55 8.75 -1.62
CA ALA A 252 13.83 7.36 -1.94
C ALA A 252 13.62 7.04 -3.43
N ALA A 253 12.58 7.58 -4.05
CA ALA A 253 12.33 7.47 -5.49
C ALA A 253 13.43 8.14 -6.32
N GLN A 254 13.86 9.34 -5.95
CA GLN A 254 14.98 10.03 -6.63
C GLN A 254 16.30 9.26 -6.50
N GLN A 255 16.59 8.68 -5.33
CA GLN A 255 17.79 7.86 -5.13
C GLN A 255 17.76 6.55 -5.92
N LEU A 256 16.57 5.96 -6.12
CA LEU A 256 16.40 4.82 -7.04
C LEU A 256 16.69 5.22 -8.48
N GLU A 257 16.09 6.31 -8.96
CA GLU A 257 16.25 6.76 -10.34
C GLU A 257 17.73 7.03 -10.65
N LEU A 258 18.43 7.72 -9.74
CA LEU A 258 19.88 7.90 -9.82
C LEU A 258 20.64 6.57 -9.81
N ALA A 259 20.23 5.60 -8.97
CA ALA A 259 20.85 4.27 -8.92
C ALA A 259 20.69 3.47 -10.23
N GLN A 260 19.52 3.58 -10.87
CA GLN A 260 19.24 3.01 -12.19
C GLN A 260 20.10 3.69 -13.27
N GLN A 261 20.12 5.03 -13.31
CA GLN A 261 20.91 5.81 -14.28
C GLN A 261 22.42 5.51 -14.20
N ARG A 262 22.96 5.33 -12.98
CA ARG A 262 24.41 5.09 -12.76
C ARG A 262 24.81 3.61 -12.72
N GLY A 263 23.86 2.68 -12.76
CA GLY A 263 24.09 1.22 -12.73
C GLY A 263 24.55 0.64 -11.37
N TYR A 264 24.58 1.44 -10.30
CA TYR A 264 24.96 0.98 -8.96
C TYR A 264 24.08 1.58 -7.86
N TRP A 265 23.87 0.83 -6.78
CA TRP A 265 23.20 1.30 -5.57
C TRP A 265 24.21 1.53 -4.44
N THR A 266 23.93 2.46 -3.53
CA THR A 266 24.75 2.71 -2.33
C THR A 266 23.92 2.32 -1.11
N ASP A 267 24.35 1.32 -0.35
CA ASP A 267 23.66 0.89 0.86
C ASP A 267 23.83 1.96 1.96
N PRO A 268 22.76 2.65 2.39
CA PRO A 268 22.86 3.73 3.38
C PRO A 268 23.25 3.21 4.78
N SER A 269 23.11 1.92 5.05
CA SER A 269 23.46 1.29 6.33
C SER A 269 24.94 0.90 6.44
N THR A 270 25.63 0.69 5.30
CA THR A 270 27.02 0.19 5.27
C THR A 270 28.00 1.08 4.52
N GLY A 271 27.51 2.03 3.70
CA GLY A 271 28.36 2.84 2.82
C GLY A 271 29.02 2.04 1.68
N LEU A 272 28.61 0.79 1.46
CA LEU A 272 29.05 -0.02 0.33
C LEU A 272 28.26 0.36 -0.92
N MET A 273 28.94 0.33 -2.07
CA MET A 273 28.29 0.45 -3.38
C MET A 273 28.26 -0.92 -4.05
N TRP A 274 27.11 -1.24 -4.64
CA TRP A 274 26.78 -2.53 -5.21
C TRP A 274 26.37 -2.36 -6.68
N ALA A 275 26.81 -3.26 -7.55
CA ALA A 275 26.24 -3.39 -8.88
C ALA A 275 24.72 -3.62 -8.76
N MET A 276 23.90 -2.91 -9.56
CA MET A 276 22.44 -3.07 -9.50
C MET A 276 21.97 -4.49 -9.84
N THR A 277 22.72 -5.17 -10.70
CA THR A 277 22.51 -6.56 -11.11
C THR A 277 23.76 -7.40 -10.87
N ASP A 278 23.58 -8.72 -10.79
CA ASP A 278 24.68 -9.64 -11.00
C ASP A 278 25.11 -9.73 -12.49
N ASN A 279 26.05 -10.62 -12.79
CA ASN A 279 26.57 -10.87 -14.13
C ASN A 279 25.60 -11.60 -15.09
N GLY A 280 24.38 -11.95 -14.67
CA GLY A 280 23.37 -12.61 -15.49
C GLY A 280 23.59 -14.10 -15.80
N SER A 281 24.84 -14.58 -15.77
CA SER A 281 25.20 -15.95 -16.19
C SER A 281 25.89 -16.78 -15.12
N ASP A 282 25.84 -18.09 -15.30
CA ASP A 282 26.60 -19.07 -14.52
C ASP A 282 28.12 -18.84 -14.71
N VAL A 283 28.88 -18.78 -13.61
CA VAL A 283 30.35 -18.60 -13.60
C VAL A 283 31.03 -19.41 -12.49
N ASP A 284 32.27 -19.83 -12.73
CA ASP A 284 33.14 -20.35 -11.67
C ASP A 284 33.62 -19.22 -10.71
N TRP A 285 34.25 -19.60 -9.60
CA TRP A 285 34.68 -18.64 -8.58
C TRP A 285 35.78 -17.67 -9.06
N LYS A 286 36.71 -18.13 -9.90
CA LYS A 286 37.78 -17.32 -10.49
C LYS A 286 37.25 -16.39 -11.57
N GLU A 287 36.31 -16.87 -12.38
CA GLU A 287 35.56 -16.08 -13.35
C GLU A 287 34.78 -14.97 -12.64
N ALA A 288 34.14 -15.26 -11.49
CA ALA A 288 33.42 -14.27 -10.69
C ALA A 288 34.34 -13.19 -10.06
N ASP A 289 35.49 -13.57 -9.51
CA ASP A 289 36.48 -12.60 -9.02
C ASP A 289 37.05 -11.75 -10.16
N SER A 290 37.33 -12.37 -11.31
CA SER A 290 37.83 -11.69 -12.51
C SER A 290 36.80 -10.72 -13.09
N TYR A 291 35.53 -11.14 -13.20
CA TYR A 291 34.41 -10.31 -13.65
C TYR A 291 34.29 -9.06 -12.78
N CYS A 292 34.29 -9.21 -11.46
CA CYS A 292 34.14 -8.05 -10.58
C CYS A 292 35.36 -7.12 -10.56
N ARG A 293 36.58 -7.61 -10.82
CA ARG A 293 37.76 -6.75 -11.03
C ARG A 293 37.74 -5.99 -12.35
N ALA A 294 37.11 -6.56 -13.38
CA ALA A 294 36.93 -5.93 -14.69
C ALA A 294 35.67 -5.07 -14.78
N PHE A 295 34.79 -5.11 -13.77
CA PHE A 295 33.53 -4.37 -13.74
C PHE A 295 33.80 -2.86 -13.66
N GLY A 296 33.34 -2.11 -14.65
CA GLY A 296 33.69 -0.70 -14.88
C GLY A 296 32.50 0.26 -14.88
N VAL A 297 31.58 0.11 -13.91
CA VAL A 297 30.35 0.92 -13.83
C VAL A 297 30.54 2.15 -12.93
N GLY A 298 29.89 3.25 -13.31
CA GLY A 298 29.88 4.50 -12.53
C GLY A 298 31.16 5.34 -12.59
N GLY A 299 32.10 5.02 -13.50
CA GLY A 299 33.41 5.66 -13.56
C GLY A 299 34.44 5.10 -12.57
N TYR A 300 34.20 3.89 -12.05
CA TYR A 300 34.97 3.28 -10.98
C TYR A 300 35.60 1.94 -11.40
N SER A 301 36.77 1.60 -10.83
CA SER A 301 37.60 0.44 -11.23
C SER A 301 38.13 -0.41 -10.06
N ASP A 302 37.78 -0.07 -8.82
CA ASP A 302 38.12 -0.77 -7.57
C ASP A 302 37.01 -1.75 -7.13
N TRP A 303 36.17 -2.17 -8.08
CA TRP A 303 35.16 -3.18 -7.88
C TRP A 303 35.80 -4.54 -7.56
N ARG A 304 35.12 -5.32 -6.72
CA ARG A 304 35.56 -6.64 -6.28
C ARG A 304 34.38 -7.55 -6.00
N LEU A 305 34.67 -8.85 -5.89
CA LEU A 305 33.72 -9.82 -5.37
C LEU A 305 33.41 -9.52 -3.89
N ALA A 306 32.16 -9.67 -3.49
CA ALA A 306 31.70 -9.41 -2.12
C ALA A 306 32.29 -10.40 -1.10
N LYS A 307 32.34 -10.03 0.17
CA LYS A 307 32.62 -10.96 1.28
C LYS A 307 31.33 -11.59 1.77
N ILE A 308 31.41 -12.74 2.46
CA ILE A 308 30.20 -13.50 2.82
C ILE A 308 29.30 -12.72 3.78
N GLY A 309 29.89 -12.00 4.73
CA GLY A 309 29.16 -11.11 5.64
C GLY A 309 28.55 -9.88 4.96
N GLU A 310 29.09 -9.46 3.81
CA GLU A 310 28.52 -8.34 3.03
C GLU A 310 27.27 -8.83 2.26
N LEU A 311 27.31 -10.06 1.71
CA LEU A 311 26.13 -10.70 1.09
C LEU A 311 25.05 -11.05 2.13
N GLU A 312 25.44 -11.55 3.31
CA GLU A 312 24.53 -11.74 4.45
C GLU A 312 23.82 -10.44 4.84
N GLY A 313 24.56 -9.31 4.83
CA GLY A 313 24.02 -7.98 5.08
C GLY A 313 23.09 -7.43 3.98
N LEU A 314 22.98 -8.10 2.84
CA LEU A 314 21.98 -7.83 1.80
C LEU A 314 20.71 -8.69 1.93
N TYR A 315 20.67 -9.66 2.84
CA TYR A 315 19.46 -10.49 3.01
C TYR A 315 18.33 -9.71 3.66
N ASP A 316 17.14 -9.76 3.06
CA ASP A 316 15.93 -9.11 3.57
C ASP A 316 14.75 -10.09 3.60
N ALA A 317 14.56 -10.70 4.76
CA ALA A 317 13.49 -11.68 5.03
C ALA A 317 12.07 -11.14 4.79
N SER A 318 11.86 -9.82 4.70
CA SER A 318 10.56 -9.23 4.42
C SER A 318 10.16 -9.28 2.95
N ARG A 319 11.12 -9.52 2.04
CA ARG A 319 10.86 -9.62 0.59
C ARG A 319 10.29 -11.00 0.20
N GLY A 320 9.84 -11.09 -1.05
CA GLY A 320 8.99 -12.15 -1.59
C GLY A 320 9.57 -13.58 -1.61
N VAL A 321 9.01 -14.40 -2.50
CA VAL A 321 9.30 -15.86 -2.52
C VAL A 321 10.54 -16.24 -3.33
N ASP A 322 11.02 -15.35 -4.21
CA ASP A 322 12.15 -15.60 -5.11
C ASP A 322 13.50 -15.34 -4.40
N TYR A 323 14.13 -14.19 -4.66
CA TYR A 323 15.43 -13.82 -4.07
C TYR A 323 15.25 -12.67 -3.08
N ARG A 324 15.48 -12.97 -1.79
CA ARG A 324 15.32 -12.02 -0.67
C ARG A 324 16.56 -11.15 -0.49
N ILE A 325 16.92 -10.41 -1.54
CA ILE A 325 18.01 -9.43 -1.54
C ILE A 325 17.44 -8.02 -1.33
N LYS A 326 18.13 -7.13 -0.59
CA LYS A 326 17.71 -5.73 -0.36
C LYS A 326 17.36 -5.02 -1.68
N TRP A 327 16.26 -4.28 -1.68
CA TRP A 327 15.94 -3.36 -2.78
C TRP A 327 16.97 -2.20 -2.82
N PRO A 328 17.39 -1.72 -4.01
CA PRO A 328 16.88 -2.00 -5.35
C PRO A 328 17.70 -3.02 -6.15
N LEU A 329 18.46 -3.89 -5.47
CA LEU A 329 19.28 -4.90 -6.14
C LEU A 329 18.44 -6.03 -6.74
N THR A 330 18.92 -6.56 -7.86
CA THR A 330 18.36 -7.73 -8.55
C THR A 330 19.46 -8.77 -8.75
N VAL A 331 19.15 -10.04 -8.51
CA VAL A 331 19.99 -11.18 -8.87
C VAL A 331 19.21 -12.12 -9.78
N THR A 332 19.88 -12.72 -10.76
CA THR A 332 19.27 -13.60 -11.76
C THR A 332 19.26 -15.07 -11.31
N ALA A 333 20.12 -15.44 -10.35
CA ALA A 333 20.07 -16.72 -9.67
C ALA A 333 20.13 -16.56 -8.15
N CYS A 334 19.86 -17.66 -7.43
CA CYS A 334 19.81 -17.67 -5.96
C CYS A 334 21.07 -17.18 -5.26
N CYS A 335 22.22 -17.35 -5.92
CA CYS A 335 23.46 -17.63 -5.24
C CYS A 335 24.60 -16.86 -5.88
N PRO A 336 25.05 -15.74 -5.30
CA PRO A 336 26.32 -15.11 -5.66
C PRO A 336 27.50 -15.71 -4.91
N TRP A 337 28.65 -15.81 -5.58
CA TRP A 337 29.94 -16.15 -5.01
C TRP A 337 30.41 -15.09 -4.00
N SER A 338 31.22 -15.55 -3.04
CA SER A 338 31.94 -14.72 -2.09
C SER A 338 33.46 -14.88 -2.26
N SER A 339 34.18 -13.77 -2.10
CA SER A 339 35.64 -13.73 -1.93
C SER A 339 36.15 -14.34 -0.62
N SER A 340 35.24 -14.73 0.29
CA SER A 340 35.59 -15.43 1.53
C SER A 340 36.02 -16.87 1.26
N ILE A 341 37.30 -17.14 1.53
CA ILE A 341 37.91 -18.47 1.50
C ILE A 341 37.93 -19.02 2.94
N ASP A 342 37.37 -20.20 3.13
CA ASP A 342 37.46 -20.95 4.39
C ASP A 342 38.57 -22.00 4.26
N VAL A 343 39.68 -21.78 4.97
CA VAL A 343 40.78 -22.75 5.04
C VAL A 343 40.58 -23.63 6.26
N THR A 344 40.17 -24.88 6.04
CA THR A 344 40.25 -25.95 7.05
C THR A 344 41.37 -26.93 6.68
N SER A 345 41.84 -27.72 7.64
CA SER A 345 43.14 -28.42 7.62
C SER A 345 43.37 -29.50 6.54
N SER A 346 42.52 -29.61 5.52
CA SER A 346 42.69 -30.56 4.41
C SER A 346 42.10 -30.10 3.06
N GLU A 347 41.25 -29.08 2.99
CA GLU A 347 40.60 -28.64 1.74
C GLU A 347 40.40 -27.11 1.70
N TRP A 348 40.57 -26.52 0.51
CA TRP A 348 40.24 -25.11 0.24
C TRP A 348 38.78 -25.01 -0.20
N ALA A 349 37.96 -24.34 0.60
CA ALA A 349 36.55 -24.08 0.27
C ALA A 349 36.29 -22.59 0.05
N VAL A 350 35.44 -22.30 -0.94
CA VAL A 350 34.92 -20.95 -1.22
C VAL A 350 33.44 -20.87 -0.83
N SER A 351 33.01 -19.72 -0.34
CA SER A 351 31.63 -19.52 0.12
C SER A 351 30.73 -18.90 -0.97
N PHE A 352 29.42 -19.18 -0.91
CA PHE A 352 28.37 -18.47 -1.65
C PHE A 352 27.14 -18.27 -0.75
N PHE A 353 26.23 -17.35 -1.10
CA PHE A 353 25.06 -17.03 -0.28
C PHE A 353 23.74 -17.22 -1.03
N ASP A 354 22.84 -18.08 -0.53
CA ASP A 354 21.54 -18.36 -1.13
C ASP A 354 20.46 -17.40 -0.62
N PHE A 355 20.08 -16.43 -1.46
CA PHE A 355 19.04 -15.44 -1.18
C PHE A 355 17.61 -16.01 -1.13
N ARG A 356 17.35 -17.26 -1.54
CA ARG A 356 16.02 -17.90 -1.38
C ARG A 356 15.76 -18.30 0.08
N VAL A 357 16.82 -18.62 0.83
CA VAL A 357 16.73 -19.19 2.19
C VAL A 357 17.54 -18.42 3.25
N GLY A 358 18.38 -17.46 2.84
CA GLY A 358 19.20 -16.66 3.77
C GLY A 358 20.34 -17.44 4.39
N LYS A 359 21.03 -18.29 3.62
CA LYS A 359 22.08 -19.18 4.13
C LYS A 359 23.36 -19.07 3.30
N ARG A 360 24.49 -18.98 4.00
CA ARG A 360 25.82 -19.26 3.44
C ARG A 360 26.02 -20.75 3.23
N TYR A 361 26.66 -21.10 2.12
CA TYR A 361 27.10 -22.44 1.76
C TYR A 361 28.58 -22.41 1.42
N ARG A 362 29.24 -23.56 1.57
CA ARG A 362 30.66 -23.77 1.22
C ARG A 362 30.74 -24.73 0.04
N SER A 363 31.68 -24.48 -0.86
CA SER A 363 31.91 -25.23 -2.08
C SER A 363 33.40 -25.58 -2.23
N PRO A 364 33.76 -26.80 -2.64
CA PRO A 364 35.03 -27.04 -3.33
C PRO A 364 35.14 -26.15 -4.57
N LEU A 365 36.35 -25.93 -5.07
CA LEU A 365 36.60 -25.08 -6.25
C LEU A 365 36.08 -25.67 -7.59
N ASP A 366 35.58 -26.90 -7.61
CA ASP A 366 35.32 -27.72 -8.81
C ASP A 366 33.84 -28.18 -8.94
N LEU A 367 32.87 -27.34 -8.52
CA LEU A 367 31.44 -27.65 -8.67
C LEU A 367 30.91 -27.29 -10.07
N ALA A 368 30.97 -28.24 -10.99
CA ALA A 368 30.47 -28.13 -12.38
C ALA A 368 28.92 -28.22 -12.54
N HIS A 369 28.13 -28.19 -11.46
CA HIS A 369 26.69 -28.52 -11.51
C HIS A 369 25.74 -27.47 -10.90
N TYR A 370 26.25 -26.44 -10.24
CA TYR A 370 25.47 -25.34 -9.66
C TYR A 370 26.29 -24.05 -9.66
N THR A 371 26.63 -23.56 -10.85
CA THR A 371 27.52 -22.43 -11.08
C THR A 371 26.92 -21.10 -10.61
N PRO A 372 27.41 -20.51 -9.49
CA PRO A 372 26.87 -19.29 -8.90
C PRO A 372 27.06 -18.04 -9.78
N ARG A 373 26.55 -16.90 -9.30
CA ARG A 373 26.64 -15.56 -9.92
C ARG A 373 27.79 -14.74 -9.34
N ALA A 374 28.15 -13.65 -10.01
CA ALA A 374 29.04 -12.62 -9.51
C ALA A 374 28.25 -11.33 -9.23
N LEU A 375 28.16 -10.94 -7.94
CA LEU A 375 27.60 -9.65 -7.52
C LEU A 375 28.73 -8.78 -6.96
N CYS A 376 28.98 -7.65 -7.63
CA CYS A 376 30.17 -6.84 -7.38
C CYS A 376 29.90 -5.71 -6.38
N VAL A 377 30.90 -5.42 -5.56
CA VAL A 377 30.85 -4.41 -4.50
C VAL A 377 32.13 -3.57 -4.47
N ARG A 378 32.02 -2.30 -4.08
CA ARG A 378 33.14 -1.42 -3.70
C ARG A 378 32.80 -0.59 -2.47
N ARG A 379 33.76 0.17 -1.94
CA ARG A 379 33.52 1.16 -0.87
C ARG A 379 33.18 2.51 -1.48
N SER A 380 32.29 3.30 -0.86
CA SER A 380 31.93 4.64 -1.36
C SER A 380 33.02 5.71 -1.21
N GLY A 381 34.10 5.43 -0.48
CA GLY A 381 35.31 6.23 -0.45
C GLY A 381 36.51 5.38 -0.88
N GLY A 382 37.18 5.83 -1.94
CA GLY A 382 38.35 5.22 -2.58
C GLY A 382 38.70 6.05 -3.79
#